data_AF-A0A3P7IB39-F1
#
_entry.id   AF-A0A3P7IB39-F1
#
_cell.length_a   1.000
_cell.length_b   1.000
_cell.length_c   1.000
_cell.angle_alpha   90.00
_cell.angle_beta   90.00
_cell.angle_gamma   90.00
#
_symmetry.space_group_name_H-M   'P 1'
#
loop_
_entity.id
_entity.type
_entity.pdbx_description
1 polymer ?
#
loop_
_entity_poly.entity_id
_entity_poly.type
_entity_poly.pdbx_seq_one_letter_code
_entity_poly.pdbx_strand_id
1 'polypeptide(L)'
;MPAKIRVATPWGVSLDCCEKKELVASPHVIIKSIARVGFPLQRVDISAENDVVERPSSRSSHKKCDVMILKPREVVHPSPPSTPNVRRSKRNRMKPVRQWLGELPVYEVSPGGSKTLVGVNEVEVRDKRWLKVRSANLKIAQEREMQLREQQRRLREKRREEARRRKLVKIRELKLRHKKGEDLHTTIDSIVTSSDEDDEEDDIEAIVHVR
;
A
#
# COMPACT_ATOMS: atom_id res chain seq x y z
N MET A 1 -69.29 -4.92 29.74
CA MET A 1 -69.44 -4.35 28.38
C MET A 1 -68.44 -5.04 27.45
N PRO A 2 -68.85 -5.90 26.51
CA PRO A 2 -67.92 -6.55 25.59
C PRO A 2 -67.82 -5.76 24.27
N ALA A 3 -66.61 -5.43 23.84
CA ALA A 3 -66.34 -4.83 22.54
C ALA A 3 -65.29 -5.62 21.75
N LYS A 4 -65.83 -6.39 20.79
CA LYS A 4 -65.41 -6.58 19.39
C LYS A 4 -63.94 -6.87 19.06
N ILE A 5 -63.77 -8.13 18.65
CA ILE A 5 -62.81 -8.69 17.69
C ILE A 5 -62.56 -7.77 16.48
N ARG A 6 -61.30 -7.66 16.05
CA ARG A 6 -60.94 -7.57 14.62
C ARG A 6 -59.66 -8.37 14.34
N VAL A 7 -59.84 -9.40 13.53
CA VAL A 7 -58.79 -10.17 12.84
C VAL A 7 -58.41 -9.40 11.58
N ALA A 8 -57.11 -9.35 11.26
CA ALA A 8 -56.62 -9.06 9.92
C ALA A 8 -55.22 -9.68 9.74
N THR A 9 -55.17 -10.86 9.13
CA THR A 9 -54.11 -11.19 8.16
C THR A 9 -54.68 -10.84 6.77
N PRO A 10 -53.84 -10.46 5.78
CA PRO A 10 -53.30 -11.50 4.91
C PRO A 10 -51.89 -11.17 4.38
N TRP A 11 -51.33 -12.18 3.69
CA TRP A 11 -50.00 -12.20 3.13
C TRP A 11 -49.78 -11.14 2.06
N GLY A 12 -48.55 -10.61 2.00
CA GLY A 12 -48.02 -9.88 0.85
C GLY A 12 -46.65 -10.47 0.49
N VAL A 13 -46.64 -11.36 -0.49
CA VAL A 13 -45.42 -11.79 -1.19
C VAL A 13 -45.04 -10.65 -2.12
N SER A 14 -43.81 -10.15 -2.01
CA SER A 14 -43.15 -9.37 -3.06
C SER A 14 -41.72 -9.86 -3.18
N LEU A 15 -41.50 -10.68 -4.21
CA LEU A 15 -40.24 -10.75 -4.92
C LEU A 15 -40.17 -9.47 -5.75
N ASP A 16 -39.11 -8.69 -5.57
CA ASP A 16 -38.53 -7.95 -6.70
C ASP A 16 -37.06 -7.61 -6.43
N CYS A 17 -36.27 -7.96 -7.44
CA CYS A 17 -34.90 -7.55 -7.71
C CYS A 17 -34.63 -6.07 -7.37
N CYS A 18 -33.51 -5.81 -6.71
CA CYS A 18 -32.84 -4.52 -6.84
C CYS A 18 -31.33 -4.67 -6.66
N GLU A 19 -30.71 -5.14 -7.74
CA GLU A 19 -29.63 -4.44 -8.45
C GLU A 19 -28.95 -3.32 -7.65
N LYS A 20 -27.87 -3.66 -6.93
CA LYS A 20 -26.96 -2.66 -6.37
C LYS A 20 -26.03 -2.18 -7.48
N LYS A 21 -26.43 -1.05 -8.05
CA LYS A 21 -25.69 -0.23 -8.99
C LYS A 21 -24.25 0.03 -8.51
N GLU A 22 -23.33 -0.25 -9.40
CA GLU A 22 -21.95 0.21 -9.39
C GLU A 22 -21.94 1.75 -9.36
N LEU A 23 -21.23 2.32 -8.39
CA LEU A 23 -20.85 3.73 -8.41
C LEU A 23 -19.47 3.82 -9.04
N VAL A 24 -19.46 4.04 -10.36
CA VAL A 24 -18.28 4.45 -11.12
C VAL A 24 -17.97 5.89 -10.73
N ALA A 25 -16.88 6.09 -10.00
CA ALA A 25 -16.34 7.41 -9.70
C ALA A 25 -15.58 7.94 -10.92
N SER A 26 -16.12 8.97 -11.56
CA SER A 26 -15.45 9.75 -12.61
C SER A 26 -14.36 10.65 -12.01
N PRO A 27 -13.08 10.52 -12.42
CA PRO A 27 -12.08 11.52 -12.08
C PRO A 27 -12.22 12.73 -13.02
N HIS A 28 -12.60 13.88 -12.45
CA HIS A 28 -12.47 15.18 -13.12
C HIS A 28 -11.00 15.47 -13.40
N VAL A 29 -10.66 15.56 -14.68
CA VAL A 29 -9.36 16.02 -15.17
C VAL A 29 -9.34 17.55 -15.05
N ILE A 30 -8.66 18.07 -14.03
CA ILE A 30 -8.36 19.50 -13.94
C ILE A 30 -7.04 19.75 -14.66
N ILE A 31 -7.15 20.21 -15.91
CA ILE A 31 -6.02 20.76 -16.68
C ILE A 31 -5.70 22.14 -16.08
N LYS A 32 -4.66 22.23 -15.24
CA LYS A 32 -4.04 23.52 -14.91
C LYS A 32 -3.04 23.85 -16.00
N SER A 33 -3.41 24.80 -16.85
CA SER A 33 -2.52 25.52 -17.76
C SER A 33 -1.46 26.27 -16.95
N ILE A 34 -0.20 25.84 -17.04
CA ILE A 34 0.94 26.61 -16.53
C ILE A 34 1.40 27.50 -17.68
N ALA A 35 1.09 28.79 -17.54
CA ALA A 35 1.59 29.84 -18.41
C ALA A 35 3.13 29.91 -18.32
N ARG A 36 3.75 29.93 -19.50
CA ARG A 36 5.19 30.20 -19.69
C ARG A 36 5.49 31.64 -19.28
N VAL A 37 6.28 31.83 -18.23
CA VAL A 37 6.97 33.09 -17.98
C VAL A 37 8.44 32.83 -18.17
N GLY A 38 9.01 33.49 -19.17
CA GLY A 38 10.41 33.37 -19.54
C GLY A 38 11.31 33.92 -18.44
N PHE A 39 12.29 33.11 -18.02
CA PHE A 39 13.39 33.54 -17.19
C PHE A 39 14.62 33.75 -18.07
N PRO A 40 15.24 34.95 -18.05
CA PRO A 40 16.44 35.23 -18.83
C PRO A 40 17.65 34.49 -18.25
N LEU A 41 18.41 33.85 -19.15
CA LEU A 41 19.74 33.29 -18.89
C LEU A 41 20.68 34.38 -18.37
N GLN A 42 21.03 34.32 -17.08
CA GLN A 42 22.27 34.93 -16.60
C GLN A 42 23.38 33.88 -16.61
N ARG A 43 24.40 34.18 -17.42
CA ARG A 43 25.70 33.53 -17.43
C ARG A 43 26.36 33.83 -16.09
N VAL A 44 26.65 32.79 -15.31
CA VAL A 44 27.53 32.88 -14.14
C VAL A 44 28.78 32.09 -14.46
N ASP A 45 29.88 32.83 -14.54
CA ASP A 45 31.24 32.32 -14.69
C ASP A 45 31.60 31.50 -13.45
N ILE A 46 31.95 30.23 -13.65
CA ILE A 46 32.40 29.33 -12.59
C ILE A 46 33.91 29.46 -12.49
N SER A 47 34.37 30.33 -11.58
CA SER A 47 35.75 30.31 -11.09
C SER A 47 35.91 29.12 -10.15
N ALA A 48 36.84 28.24 -10.50
CA ALA A 48 37.24 27.09 -9.70
C ALA A 48 38.10 27.56 -8.52
N GLU A 49 37.54 27.50 -7.31
CA GLU A 49 38.31 27.53 -6.07
C GLU A 49 37.92 26.34 -5.18
N ASN A 50 38.95 25.73 -4.61
CA ASN A 50 38.90 24.49 -3.86
C ASN A 50 38.23 24.69 -2.50
N ASP A 51 37.10 24.01 -2.26
CA ASP A 51 36.64 23.69 -0.91
C ASP A 51 36.64 22.18 -0.72
N VAL A 52 37.64 21.71 0.02
CA VAL A 52 37.66 20.39 0.64
C VAL A 52 36.52 20.37 1.67
N VAL A 53 35.33 19.96 1.24
CA VAL A 53 34.27 19.60 2.18
C VAL A 53 34.58 18.20 2.70
N GLU A 54 35.09 18.16 3.92
CA GLU A 54 35.20 16.96 4.73
C GLU A 54 33.93 16.12 4.57
N ARG A 55 34.08 14.87 4.09
CA ARG A 55 33.01 13.88 4.19
C ARG A 55 32.63 13.77 5.67
N PRO A 56 31.38 14.08 6.08
CA PRO A 56 30.95 13.67 7.39
C PRO A 56 30.95 12.14 7.41
N SER A 57 31.95 11.58 8.10
CA SER A 57 31.88 10.25 8.68
C SER A 57 30.71 10.23 9.66
N SER A 58 29.48 10.07 9.15
CA SER A 58 28.29 9.98 9.97
C SER A 58 28.16 8.54 10.47
N ARG A 59 28.87 8.28 11.56
CA ARG A 59 28.35 7.75 12.82
C ARG A 59 27.07 6.94 12.67
N SER A 60 27.13 5.68 13.11
CA SER A 60 26.00 4.76 13.30
C SER A 60 24.78 5.45 13.90
N SER A 61 23.91 6.00 13.06
CA SER A 61 22.60 6.45 13.46
C SER A 61 21.85 5.21 13.89
N HIS A 62 21.61 5.02 15.19
CA HIS A 62 20.65 4.04 15.66
C HIS A 62 19.32 4.36 14.95
N LYS A 63 19.02 3.60 13.88
CA LYS A 63 17.79 3.77 13.11
C LYS A 63 16.67 3.60 14.13
N LYS A 64 15.90 4.67 14.37
CA LYS A 64 14.73 4.61 15.25
C LYS A 64 13.91 3.42 14.78
N CYS A 65 13.71 2.45 15.67
CA CYS A 65 12.88 1.29 15.36
C CYS A 65 11.46 1.81 15.19
N ASP A 66 10.94 1.80 13.97
CA ASP A 66 9.53 2.09 13.74
C ASP A 66 8.69 1.08 14.53
N VAL A 67 7.72 1.58 15.28
CA VAL A 67 6.79 0.76 16.07
C VAL A 67 5.38 1.10 15.63
N MET A 68 4.55 0.06 15.45
CA MET A 68 3.13 0.21 15.20
C MET A 68 2.35 -0.27 16.42
N ILE A 69 1.45 0.57 16.93
CA ILE A 69 0.55 0.21 18.03
C ILE A 69 -0.76 -0.32 17.44
N LEU A 70 -1.22 -1.45 17.94
CA LEU A 70 -2.49 -2.03 17.50
C LEU A 70 -3.68 -1.27 18.09
N LYS A 71 -4.73 -1.10 17.27
CA LYS A 71 -6.00 -0.56 17.77
C LYS A 71 -6.54 -1.49 18.87
N PRO A 72 -6.89 -0.97 20.07
CA PRO A 72 -7.47 -1.79 21.12
C PRO A 72 -8.81 -2.39 20.67
N ARG A 73 -9.14 -3.55 21.24
CA ARG A 73 -10.38 -4.26 20.91
C ARG A 73 -11.56 -3.65 21.61
N GLU A 74 -12.66 -3.54 20.88
CA GLU A 74 -13.93 -3.07 21.40
C GLU A 74 -14.60 -4.17 22.25
N VAL A 75 -14.94 -3.80 23.48
CA VAL A 75 -15.77 -4.62 24.37
C VAL A 75 -17.23 -4.29 24.11
N VAL A 76 -18.01 -5.33 23.82
CA VAL A 76 -19.44 -5.24 23.62
C VAL A 76 -20.10 -5.42 24.98
N HIS A 77 -20.63 -4.31 25.50
CA HIS A 77 -21.48 -4.31 26.68
C HIS A 77 -22.90 -4.74 26.29
N PRO A 78 -23.54 -5.62 27.07
CA PRO A 78 -24.92 -6.02 26.79
C PRO A 78 -25.86 -4.82 26.96
N SER A 79 -26.65 -4.52 25.93
CA SER A 79 -27.70 -3.51 26.04
C SER A 79 -28.82 -4.00 26.98
N PRO A 80 -29.48 -3.10 27.73
CA PRO A 80 -30.64 -3.47 28.52
C PRO A 80 -31.73 -4.10 27.62
N PRO A 81 -32.45 -5.12 28.10
CA PRO A 81 -33.49 -5.76 27.32
C PRO A 81 -34.65 -4.78 27.08
N SER A 82 -35.12 -4.69 25.82
CA SER A 82 -36.31 -3.90 25.47
C SER A 82 -37.60 -4.50 26.03
N THR A 83 -37.66 -5.83 26.17
CA THR A 83 -38.82 -6.55 26.71
C THR A 83 -38.50 -7.13 28.11
N PRO A 84 -39.39 -6.95 29.10
CA PRO A 84 -39.11 -7.32 30.50
C PRO A 84 -39.02 -8.83 30.72
N ASN A 85 -39.57 -9.64 29.81
CA ASN A 85 -39.70 -11.09 30.00
C ASN A 85 -38.57 -11.92 29.35
N VAL A 86 -37.53 -11.28 28.79
CA VAL A 86 -36.42 -11.99 28.14
C VAL A 86 -35.17 -11.93 29.01
N ARG A 87 -34.77 -13.07 29.59
CA ARG A 87 -33.52 -13.20 30.33
C ARG A 87 -32.33 -13.16 29.36
N ARG A 88 -31.56 -12.08 29.38
CA ARG A 88 -30.30 -11.94 28.62
C ARG A 88 -29.07 -12.01 29.52
N SER A 89 -27.95 -12.44 28.93
CA SER A 89 -26.66 -12.42 29.61
C SER A 89 -26.20 -10.98 29.87
N LYS A 90 -25.76 -10.70 31.09
CA LYS A 90 -25.18 -9.41 31.50
C LYS A 90 -23.65 -9.36 31.36
N ARG A 91 -23.03 -10.38 30.75
CA ARG A 91 -21.57 -10.46 30.62
C ARG A 91 -21.08 -9.59 29.47
N ASN A 92 -20.00 -8.85 29.71
CA ASN A 92 -19.21 -8.18 28.67
C ASN A 92 -18.65 -9.23 27.71
N ARG A 93 -18.69 -8.93 26.40
CA ARG A 93 -18.18 -9.81 25.34
C ARG A 93 -17.14 -9.08 24.52
N MET A 94 -16.19 -9.82 23.95
CA MET A 94 -15.21 -9.26 23.02
C MET A 94 -14.85 -10.31 21.97
N LYS A 95 -14.31 -9.87 20.83
CA LYS A 95 -13.72 -10.81 19.85
C LYS A 95 -12.49 -11.51 20.48
N PRO A 96 -12.20 -12.78 20.13
CA PRO A 96 -11.08 -13.54 20.71
C PRO A 96 -9.74 -12.81 20.60
N VAL A 97 -9.01 -12.75 21.71
CA VAL A 97 -7.71 -12.09 21.86
C VAL A 97 -6.65 -12.75 20.96
N ARG A 98 -5.78 -11.95 20.33
CA ARG A 98 -4.63 -12.47 19.57
C ARG A 98 -3.44 -12.65 20.51
N GLN A 99 -3.46 -13.75 21.26
CA GLN A 99 -2.37 -14.09 22.19
C GLN A 99 -1.01 -14.19 21.48
N TRP A 100 -1.01 -14.63 20.22
CA TRP A 100 0.20 -14.69 19.37
C TRP A 100 0.81 -13.32 19.04
N LEU A 101 0.07 -12.21 19.25
CA LEU A 101 0.58 -10.84 19.15
C LEU A 101 0.98 -10.26 20.52
N GLY A 102 0.76 -10.97 21.62
CA GLY A 102 0.94 -10.44 22.97
C GLY A 102 -0.26 -9.66 23.51
N GLU A 103 -1.43 -9.74 22.86
CA GLU A 103 -2.66 -9.19 23.43
C GLU A 103 -3.07 -10.00 24.69
N LEU A 104 -3.38 -9.31 25.79
CA LEU A 104 -3.87 -9.91 27.03
C LEU A 104 -5.17 -9.22 27.48
N PRO A 105 -6.21 -9.98 27.91
CA PRO A 105 -7.44 -9.38 28.41
C PRO A 105 -7.20 -8.69 29.75
N VAL A 106 -7.68 -7.45 29.85
CA VAL A 106 -7.58 -6.61 31.05
C VAL A 106 -8.89 -6.70 31.81
N TYR A 107 -8.80 -7.10 33.07
CA TYR A 107 -9.92 -7.18 34.00
C TYR A 107 -9.78 -6.14 35.09
N GLU A 108 -10.87 -5.46 35.40
CA GLU A 108 -11.00 -4.62 36.57
C GLU A 108 -11.55 -5.46 37.73
N VAL A 109 -11.00 -5.25 38.93
CA VAL A 109 -11.44 -5.94 40.14
C VAL A 109 -12.36 -5.00 40.90
N SER A 110 -13.63 -5.37 41.01
CA SER A 110 -14.59 -4.65 41.85
C SER A 110 -14.21 -4.78 43.33
N PRO A 111 -14.63 -3.85 44.21
CA PRO A 111 -14.35 -3.95 45.65
C PRO A 111 -14.87 -5.24 46.29
N GLY A 112 -15.92 -5.85 45.71
CA GLY A 112 -16.43 -7.17 46.11
C GLY A 112 -15.67 -8.38 45.54
N GLY A 113 -14.51 -8.18 44.90
CA GLY A 113 -13.65 -9.24 44.36
C GLY A 113 -14.07 -9.83 43.00
N SER A 114 -15.18 -9.38 42.42
CA SER A 114 -15.58 -9.80 41.06
C SER A 114 -14.71 -9.15 39.99
N LYS A 115 -14.38 -9.92 38.94
CA LYS A 115 -13.58 -9.44 37.81
C LYS A 115 -14.48 -9.10 36.61
N THR A 116 -14.41 -7.85 36.14
CA THR A 116 -15.13 -7.37 34.96
C THR A 116 -14.16 -7.18 33.81
N LEU A 117 -14.50 -7.73 32.63
CA LEU A 117 -13.68 -7.55 31.43
C LEU A 117 -13.84 -6.12 30.91
N VAL A 118 -12.75 -5.36 30.91
CA VAL A 118 -12.72 -3.95 30.48
C VAL A 118 -12.16 -3.80 29.07
N GLY A 119 -11.12 -4.55 28.74
CA GLY A 119 -10.45 -4.39 27.46
C GLY A 119 -9.27 -5.31 27.25
N VAL A 120 -8.29 -4.83 26.49
CA VAL A 120 -7.07 -5.54 26.13
C VAL A 120 -5.90 -4.58 26.31
N ASN A 121 -4.75 -5.13 26.70
CA ASN A 121 -3.51 -4.36 26.76
C ASN A 121 -3.14 -3.76 25.40
N GLU A 122 -2.43 -2.63 25.43
CA GLU A 122 -1.81 -2.06 24.24
C GLU A 122 -0.64 -2.95 23.78
N VAL A 123 -0.55 -3.17 22.47
CA VAL A 123 0.45 -4.07 21.88
C VAL A 123 1.27 -3.30 20.85
N GLU A 124 2.58 -3.27 21.10
CA GLU A 124 3.59 -2.77 20.19
C GLU A 124 4.05 -3.86 19.22
N VAL A 125 3.91 -3.60 17.93
CA VAL A 125 4.46 -4.43 16.86
C VAL A 125 5.73 -3.81 16.31
N ARG A 126 6.81 -4.59 16.29
CA ARG A 126 8.11 -4.20 15.71
C ARG A 126 8.48 -4.97 14.44
N ASP A 127 7.62 -5.88 14.00
CA ASP A 127 7.90 -6.72 12.83
C ASP A 127 7.90 -5.91 11.53
N LYS A 128 9.05 -5.92 10.84
CA LYS A 128 9.29 -5.19 9.58
C LYS A 128 8.22 -5.45 8.52
N ARG A 129 7.72 -6.69 8.43
CA ARG A 129 6.69 -7.07 7.45
C ARG A 129 5.36 -6.37 7.71
N TRP A 130 4.94 -6.30 8.97
CA TRP A 130 3.69 -5.63 9.35
C TRP A 130 3.84 -4.11 9.33
N LEU A 131 5.03 -3.58 9.66
CA LEU A 131 5.34 -2.16 9.53
C LEU A 131 5.26 -1.67 8.08
N LYS A 132 5.82 -2.44 7.14
CA LYS A 132 5.79 -2.12 5.70
C LYS A 132 4.37 -1.97 5.16
N VAL A 133 3.47 -2.84 5.63
CA VAL A 133 2.09 -2.93 5.11
C VAL A 133 1.05 -2.24 6.02
N ARG A 134 1.49 -1.78 7.20
CA ARG A 134 0.65 -1.22 8.29
C ARG A 134 -0.56 -2.09 8.62
N SER A 135 -0.34 -3.39 8.78
CA SER A 135 -1.39 -4.36 9.11
C SER A 135 -0.85 -5.54 9.88
N ALA A 136 -1.57 -5.96 10.92
CA ALA A 136 -1.27 -7.14 11.73
C ALA A 136 -2.09 -8.39 11.34
N ASN A 137 -2.75 -8.36 10.18
CA ASN A 137 -3.40 -9.54 9.61
C ASN A 137 -2.48 -10.14 8.53
N LEU A 138 -2.05 -11.38 8.73
CA LEU A 138 -1.12 -12.07 7.84
C LEU A 138 -1.62 -12.17 6.39
N LYS A 139 -2.91 -12.49 6.18
CA LYS A 139 -3.48 -12.65 4.84
C LYS A 139 -3.42 -11.33 4.05
N ILE A 140 -3.90 -10.25 4.68
CA ILE A 140 -3.87 -8.90 4.11
C ILE A 140 -2.43 -8.43 3.87
N ALA A 141 -1.51 -8.78 4.79
CA ALA A 141 -0.10 -8.46 4.63
C ALA A 141 0.51 -9.14 3.38
N GLN A 142 0.22 -10.42 3.17
CA GLN A 142 0.66 -11.18 1.99
C GLN A 142 0.09 -10.60 0.69
N GLU A 143 -1.22 -10.34 0.64
CA GLU A 143 -1.90 -9.79 -0.54
C GLU A 143 -1.29 -8.45 -0.97
N ARG A 144 -1.10 -7.53 -0.03
CA ARG A 144 -0.51 -6.21 -0.32
C ARG A 144 0.97 -6.33 -0.70
N GLU A 145 1.72 -7.26 -0.10
CA GLU A 145 3.10 -7.51 -0.48
C GLU A 145 3.21 -8.00 -1.93
N MET A 146 2.33 -8.92 -2.34
CA MET A 146 2.25 -9.38 -3.73
C MET A 146 1.89 -8.23 -4.68
N GLN A 147 0.89 -7.41 -4.33
CA GLN A 147 0.50 -6.25 -5.14
C GLN A 147 1.65 -5.25 -5.32
N LEU A 148 2.39 -4.94 -4.25
CA LEU A 148 3.56 -4.06 -4.33
C LEU A 148 4.66 -4.63 -5.21
N ARG A 149 4.91 -5.94 -5.11
CA ARG A 149 5.90 -6.63 -5.95
C ARG A 149 5.50 -6.58 -7.42
N GLU A 150 4.23 -6.82 -7.73
CA GLU A 150 3.71 -6.75 -9.09
C GLU A 150 3.78 -5.33 -9.66
N GLN A 151 3.41 -4.32 -8.87
CA GLN A 151 3.55 -2.91 -9.28
C GLN A 151 5.00 -2.54 -9.57
N GLN A 152 5.94 -2.97 -8.72
CA GLN A 152 7.36 -2.74 -8.95
C GLN A 152 7.87 -3.42 -10.22
N ARG A 153 7.45 -4.68 -10.46
CA ARG A 153 7.77 -5.40 -11.70
C ARG A 153 7.27 -4.64 -12.93
N ARG A 154 6.00 -4.22 -12.94
CA ARG A 154 5.41 -3.44 -14.03
C ARG A 154 6.15 -2.13 -14.28
N LEU A 155 6.58 -1.45 -13.21
CA LEU A 155 7.37 -0.21 -13.33
C LEU A 155 8.76 -0.47 -13.91
N ARG A 156 9.42 -1.58 -13.55
CA ARG A 156 10.71 -1.98 -14.13
C ARG A 156 10.56 -2.31 -15.62
N GLU A 157 9.57 -3.12 -15.97
CA GLU A 157 9.29 -3.48 -17.36
C GLU A 157 9.02 -2.23 -18.24
N LYS A 158 8.23 -1.27 -17.74
CA LYS A 158 8.01 0.01 -18.45
C LYS A 158 9.30 0.80 -18.66
N ARG A 159 10.19 0.86 -17.67
CA ARG A 159 11.49 1.54 -17.81
C ARG A 159 12.37 0.84 -18.84
N ARG A 160 12.39 -0.50 -18.84
CA ARG A 160 13.12 -1.31 -19.84
C ARG A 160 12.56 -1.07 -21.24
N GLU A 161 11.25 -1.06 -21.41
CA GLU A 161 10.62 -0.80 -22.71
C GLU A 161 10.96 0.61 -23.22
N GLU A 162 10.92 1.62 -22.36
CA GLU A 162 11.31 2.98 -22.72
C GLU A 162 12.78 3.07 -23.13
N ALA A 163 13.69 2.41 -22.40
CA ALA A 163 15.11 2.33 -22.74
C ALA A 163 15.32 1.68 -24.11
N ARG A 164 14.64 0.56 -24.40
CA ARG A 164 14.66 -0.11 -25.70
C ARG A 164 14.15 0.79 -26.82
N ARG A 165 13.05 1.52 -26.60
CA ARG A 165 12.53 2.50 -27.58
C ARG A 165 13.55 3.60 -27.87
N ARG A 166 14.22 4.14 -26.85
CA ARG A 166 15.28 5.15 -27.01
C ARG A 166 16.46 4.60 -27.82
N LYS A 167 16.89 3.36 -27.54
CA LYS A 167 17.96 2.68 -28.30
C LYS A 167 17.58 2.52 -29.77
N LEU A 168 16.36 2.06 -30.06
CA LEU A 168 15.87 1.91 -31.44
C LEU A 168 15.80 3.23 -32.22
N VAL A 169 15.40 4.32 -31.57
CA VAL A 169 15.41 5.65 -32.20
C VAL A 169 16.83 6.08 -32.54
N LYS A 170 17.79 5.94 -31.61
CA LYS A 170 19.21 6.25 -31.86
C LYS A 170 19.79 5.42 -33.00
N ILE A 171 19.46 4.12 -33.07
CA ILE A 171 19.88 3.25 -34.17
C ILE A 171 19.32 3.74 -35.51
N ARG A 172 18.04 4.12 -35.55
CA ARG A 172 17.40 4.64 -36.77
C ARG A 172 18.05 5.94 -37.23
N GLU A 173 18.30 6.86 -36.30
CA GLU A 173 18.98 8.12 -36.58
C GLU A 173 20.41 7.91 -37.10
N LEU A 174 21.16 6.99 -36.48
CA LEU A 174 22.51 6.62 -36.93
C LEU A 174 22.50 6.08 -38.36
N LYS A 175 21.55 5.18 -38.69
CA LYS A 175 21.38 4.66 -40.06
C LYS A 175 21.09 5.77 -41.08
N LEU A 176 20.33 6.81 -40.69
CA LEU A 176 20.06 7.95 -41.56
C LEU A 176 21.31 8.80 -41.79
N ARG A 177 22.12 9.04 -40.74
CA ARG A 177 23.41 9.74 -40.87
C ARG A 177 24.38 8.99 -41.77
N HIS A 178 24.51 7.67 -41.60
CA HIS A 178 25.34 6.83 -42.49
C HIS A 178 24.91 6.92 -43.94
N LYS A 179 23.59 6.94 -44.21
CA LYS A 179 23.06 7.09 -45.57
C LYS A 179 23.43 8.44 -46.19
N LYS A 180 23.64 9.49 -45.39
CA LYS A 180 24.12 10.80 -45.83
C LYS A 180 25.64 10.89 -45.96
N GLY A 181 26.38 9.85 -45.54
CA GLY A 181 27.85 9.85 -45.49
C GLY A 181 28.44 10.45 -44.22
N GLU A 182 27.60 10.73 -43.21
CA GLU A 182 28.02 11.26 -41.90
C GLU A 182 28.30 10.11 -40.92
N ASP A 183 29.29 10.29 -40.03
CA ASP A 183 29.61 9.40 -38.90
C ASP A 183 29.81 7.92 -39.22
N LEU A 184 30.34 7.60 -40.41
CA LEU A 184 30.59 6.23 -40.89
C LEU A 184 31.48 5.37 -39.96
N HIS A 185 32.26 6.01 -39.08
CA HIS A 185 33.14 5.36 -38.11
C HIS A 185 32.41 4.95 -36.82
N THR A 186 31.17 5.42 -36.59
CA THR A 186 30.37 5.03 -35.42
C THR A 186 29.52 3.81 -35.74
N THR A 187 29.72 2.72 -35.01
CA THR A 187 28.96 1.48 -35.20
C THR A 187 27.74 1.43 -34.28
N ILE A 188 26.79 0.54 -34.57
CA ILE A 188 25.61 0.31 -33.74
C ILE A 188 26.01 -0.09 -32.31
N ASP A 189 27.11 -0.82 -32.17
CA ASP A 189 27.65 -1.32 -30.90
C ASP A 189 28.17 -0.19 -30.00
N SER A 190 28.43 1.00 -30.56
CA SER A 190 28.78 2.18 -29.78
C SER A 190 27.58 2.83 -29.07
N ILE A 191 26.35 2.42 -29.40
CA ILE A 191 25.12 2.94 -28.78
C ILE A 191 24.87 2.20 -27.46
N VAL A 192 25.61 2.60 -26.43
CA VAL A 192 25.39 2.12 -25.07
C VAL A 192 24.25 2.91 -24.44
N THR A 193 23.22 2.20 -23.98
CA THR A 193 22.25 2.74 -23.05
C THR A 193 22.47 2.10 -21.69
N SER A 194 22.26 2.84 -20.61
CA SER A 194 22.42 2.38 -19.21
C SER A 194 21.47 1.25 -18.78
N SER A 195 20.92 0.50 -19.73
CA SER A 195 20.00 -0.62 -19.57
C SER A 195 20.52 -1.89 -20.24
N ASP A 196 21.65 -1.86 -20.97
CA ASP A 196 22.25 -3.07 -21.58
C ASP A 196 22.89 -3.99 -20.52
N GLU A 197 23.34 -3.46 -19.39
CA GLU A 197 23.99 -4.28 -18.33
C GLU A 197 22.99 -5.15 -17.54
N ASP A 198 21.70 -4.78 -17.49
CA ASP A 198 20.68 -5.51 -16.72
C ASP A 198 19.97 -6.62 -17.52
N ASP A 199 20.09 -6.62 -18.86
CA ASP A 199 19.40 -7.59 -19.74
C ASP A 199 20.19 -8.92 -19.86
N GLU A 200 21.51 -8.96 -19.55
CA GLU A 200 22.32 -10.18 -19.60
C GLU A 200 22.21 -11.07 -18.34
N GLU A 201 21.86 -10.52 -17.17
CA GLU A 201 21.77 -11.28 -15.91
C GLU A 201 20.47 -12.12 -15.81
N ASP A 202 19.36 -11.63 -16.36
CA ASP A 202 18.04 -12.30 -16.26
C ASP A 202 17.97 -13.59 -17.13
N ASP A 203 18.76 -13.70 -18.20
CA ASP A 203 18.80 -14.88 -19.07
C ASP A 203 19.53 -16.08 -18.43
N ILE A 204 20.42 -15.81 -17.47
CA ILE A 204 21.19 -16.84 -16.76
C ILE A 204 20.35 -17.44 -15.62
N GLU A 205 19.52 -16.65 -14.94
CA GLU A 205 18.72 -17.09 -13.79
C GLU A 205 17.54 -18.01 -14.17
N ALA A 206 17.00 -17.84 -15.39
CA ALA A 206 15.95 -18.70 -15.95
C ALA A 206 16.43 -20.12 -16.27
N ILE A 207 17.73 -20.31 -16.53
CA ILE A 207 18.34 -21.61 -16.86
C ILE A 207 18.56 -22.46 -15.59
N VAL A 208 18.76 -21.82 -14.43
CA VAL A 208 19.13 -22.52 -13.18
C VAL A 208 17.92 -23.18 -12.48
N HIS A 209 16.69 -22.77 -12.80
CA HIS A 209 15.46 -23.30 -12.17
C HIS A 209 14.83 -24.50 -12.89
N VAL A 210 15.50 -25.07 -13.89
CA VAL A 210 15.13 -26.35 -14.52
C VAL A 210 15.99 -27.47 -13.93
N ARG A 211 15.75 -27.83 -12.66
CA ARG A 211 16.32 -29.04 -12.06
C ARG A 211 15.50 -29.53 -10.87
#